data_AF-A0A1V5MJJ7-F1
#
_entry.id   AF-A0A1V5MJJ7-F1
#
_cell.length_a   1.000
_cell.length_b   1.000
_cell.length_c   1.000
_cell.angle_alpha   90.00
_cell.angle_beta   90.00
_cell.angle_gamma   90.00
#
_symmetry.space_group_name_H-M   'P 1'
#
loop_
_entity.id
_entity.type
_entity.pdbx_description
1 polymer ?
#
loop_
_entity_poly.entity_id
_entity_poly.type
_entity_poly.pdbx_seq_one_letter_code
_entity_poly.pdbx_strand_id
1 'polypeptide(L)'
;MRSKIYKKSGFTLVELMIVIAIVVVLAIFGSTMLIKGRTAAKSIACLNNLRQIASALEMYRSDYDELAPTLYPTLISYLKNPEIFKCPVDAGTGQDSYGAFYIARPSVDTQKLFLGCPRHQGQALALFGWPQFNVGRLATVLWNGTPVNQGTVVTGGRLNFEDGTVVEIAPGMNVGVMLSCTDPGNRLYSTICIQEGDQGQISVNHHGTSQFEVVTPSLITGVAGTKFNVLTSWGGALCSTKAECLEGTIYVEERGAVRYMSSVAAASSLEVKSRVPLTSINSNTGYAVRTPRPWATRTRIPFGQVLRMP
;
A
#
# COMPACT_ATOMS: atom_id res chain seq x y z
N MET A 1 -57.85 -10.81 -63.02
CA MET A 1 -56.82 -10.78 -61.95
C MET A 1 -57.42 -11.31 -60.66
N ARG A 2 -57.03 -12.50 -60.19
CA ARG A 2 -57.44 -13.03 -58.87
C ARG A 2 -56.41 -12.58 -57.83
N SER A 3 -56.78 -11.70 -56.91
CA SER A 3 -55.93 -11.33 -55.78
C SER A 3 -55.92 -12.49 -54.76
N LYS A 4 -54.74 -13.03 -54.47
CA LYS A 4 -54.56 -13.96 -53.35
C LYS A 4 -54.70 -13.14 -52.05
N ILE A 5 -55.80 -13.32 -51.34
CA ILE A 5 -55.98 -12.82 -49.97
C ILE A 5 -55.14 -13.71 -49.06
N TYR A 6 -53.96 -13.24 -48.68
CA TYR A 6 -53.16 -13.92 -47.65
C TYR A 6 -53.87 -13.73 -46.31
N LYS A 7 -54.41 -14.82 -45.74
CA LYS A 7 -54.89 -14.82 -44.35
C LYS A 7 -53.74 -14.37 -43.46
N LYS A 8 -53.87 -13.20 -42.83
CA LYS A 8 -52.91 -12.75 -41.81
C LYS A 8 -52.97 -13.75 -40.65
N SER A 9 -51.92 -14.56 -40.48
CA SER A 9 -51.75 -15.40 -39.30
C SER A 9 -51.58 -14.48 -38.09
N GLY A 10 -52.54 -14.52 -37.17
CA GLY A 10 -52.42 -13.84 -35.88
C GLY A 10 -51.39 -14.55 -35.00
N PHE A 11 -50.60 -13.77 -34.27
CA PHE A 11 -49.60 -14.28 -33.33
C PHE A 11 -50.31 -14.98 -32.16
N THR A 12 -49.91 -16.18 -31.80
CA THR A 12 -50.51 -16.89 -30.66
C THR A 12 -49.98 -16.33 -29.34
N LEU A 13 -50.80 -16.32 -28.29
CA LEU A 13 -50.39 -15.88 -26.94
C LEU A 13 -49.20 -16.72 -26.43
N VAL A 14 -49.14 -18.00 -26.82
CA VAL A 14 -48.07 -18.93 -26.48
C VAL A 14 -46.75 -18.57 -27.18
N GLU A 15 -46.77 -18.22 -28.47
CA GLU A 15 -45.55 -17.76 -29.17
C GLU A 15 -44.96 -16.52 -28.51
N LEU A 16 -45.81 -15.57 -28.09
CA LEU A 16 -45.35 -14.37 -27.40
C LEU A 16 -44.75 -14.69 -26.03
N MET A 17 -45.38 -15.60 -25.29
CA MET A 17 -44.90 -16.05 -23.99
C MET A 17 -43.51 -16.71 -24.07
N ILE A 18 -43.28 -17.54 -25.09
CA ILE A 18 -41.98 -18.21 -25.28
C ILE A 18 -40.90 -17.19 -25.65
N VAL A 19 -41.21 -16.22 -26.51
CA VAL A 19 -40.24 -15.19 -26.91
C VAL A 19 -39.79 -14.34 -25.72
N ILE A 20 -40.74 -13.85 -24.91
CA ILE A 20 -40.38 -13.08 -23.71
C ILE A 20 -39.61 -13.94 -22.70
N ALA A 21 -39.95 -15.23 -22.57
CA ALA A 21 -39.22 -16.14 -21.69
C ALA A 21 -37.76 -16.28 -22.14
N ILE A 22 -37.51 -16.46 -23.44
CA ILE A 22 -36.16 -16.55 -24.00
C ILE A 22 -35.40 -15.23 -23.80
N VAL A 23 -36.02 -14.08 -24.05
CA VAL A 23 -35.39 -12.75 -23.85
C VAL A 23 -35.00 -12.54 -22.38
N VAL A 24 -35.86 -12.88 -21.44
CA VAL A 24 -35.58 -12.77 -20.00
C VAL A 24 -34.41 -13.67 -19.61
N VAL A 25 -34.39 -14.92 -20.08
CA VAL A 25 -33.28 -15.84 -19.83
C VAL A 25 -31.96 -15.30 -20.38
N LEU A 26 -31.94 -14.83 -21.62
CA LEU A 26 -30.74 -14.25 -22.24
C LEU A 26 -30.26 -12.97 -21.53
N ALA A 27 -31.19 -12.10 -21.13
CA ALA A 27 -30.87 -10.87 -20.40
C ALA A 27 -30.23 -11.18 -19.03
N ILE A 28 -30.74 -12.18 -18.29
CA ILE A 28 -30.17 -12.61 -17.02
C ILE A 28 -28.74 -13.12 -17.22
N PHE A 29 -28.51 -14.04 -18.17
CA PHE A 29 -27.17 -14.56 -18.44
C PHE A 29 -26.18 -13.45 -18.86
N GLY A 30 -26.60 -12.53 -19.74
CA GLY A 30 -25.78 -11.40 -20.16
C GLY A 30 -25.41 -10.45 -19.01
N SER A 31 -26.35 -10.16 -18.11
CA SER A 31 -26.14 -9.23 -17.00
C SER A 31 -25.01 -9.66 -16.04
N THR A 32 -24.95 -10.96 -15.71
CA THR A 32 -23.95 -11.48 -14.76
C THR A 32 -22.52 -11.43 -15.31
N MET A 33 -22.35 -11.59 -16.63
CA MET A 33 -21.05 -11.51 -17.30
C MET A 33 -20.54 -10.07 -17.39
N LEU A 34 -21.43 -9.10 -17.63
CA LEU A 34 -21.08 -7.69 -17.69
C LEU A 34 -20.55 -7.15 -16.35
N ILE A 35 -21.10 -7.61 -15.22
CA ILE A 35 -20.64 -7.20 -13.88
C ILE A 35 -19.21 -7.68 -13.65
N LYS A 36 -18.93 -8.97 -13.90
CA LYS A 36 -17.59 -9.54 -13.77
C LYS A 36 -16.57 -8.89 -14.71
N GLY A 37 -16.97 -8.59 -15.94
CA GLY A 37 -16.12 -7.90 -16.92
C GLY A 37 -15.74 -6.50 -16.46
N ARG A 38 -16.70 -5.73 -15.91
CA ARG A 38 -16.43 -4.38 -15.38
C ARG A 38 -15.50 -4.40 -14.17
N THR A 39 -15.65 -5.36 -13.26
CA THR A 39 -14.81 -5.45 -12.06
C THR A 39 -13.37 -5.84 -12.41
N ALA A 40 -13.18 -6.76 -13.35
CA ALA A 40 -11.87 -7.09 -13.91
C ALA A 40 -11.24 -5.92 -14.67
N ALA A 41 -12.01 -5.17 -15.45
CA ALA A 41 -11.51 -3.97 -16.13
C ALA A 41 -11.01 -2.91 -15.13
N LYS A 42 -11.73 -2.73 -14.01
CA LYS A 42 -11.32 -1.83 -12.92
C LYS A 42 -10.04 -2.27 -12.23
N SER A 43 -9.83 -3.57 -12.00
CA SER A 43 -8.58 -4.08 -11.39
C SER A 43 -7.40 -3.92 -12.35
N ILE A 44 -7.58 -4.18 -13.64
CA ILE A 44 -6.54 -3.95 -14.66
C ILE A 44 -6.18 -2.46 -14.76
N ALA A 45 -7.17 -1.57 -14.74
CA ALA A 45 -6.93 -0.13 -14.75
C ALA A 45 -6.19 0.34 -13.49
N CYS A 46 -6.57 -0.15 -12.31
CA CYS A 46 -5.86 0.11 -11.07
C CYS A 46 -4.40 -0.37 -11.13
N LEU A 47 -4.18 -1.59 -11.63
CA LEU A 47 -2.84 -2.15 -11.80
C LEU A 47 -1.96 -1.27 -12.71
N ASN A 48 -2.52 -0.74 -13.79
CA ASN A 48 -1.82 0.17 -14.68
C ASN A 48 -1.56 1.54 -14.03
N ASN A 49 -2.45 2.03 -13.18
CA ASN A 49 -2.21 3.23 -12.38
C ASN A 49 -1.03 3.01 -11.43
N LEU A 50 -1.02 1.90 -10.69
CA LEU A 50 0.09 1.56 -9.78
C LEU A 50 1.43 1.42 -10.52
N ARG A 51 1.45 0.82 -11.72
CA ARG A 51 2.66 0.75 -12.57
C ARG A 51 3.19 2.13 -12.94
N GLN A 52 2.32 3.04 -13.35
CA GLN A 52 2.71 4.40 -13.71
C GLN A 52 3.26 5.15 -12.49
N ILE A 53 2.65 4.98 -11.32
CA ILE A 53 3.16 5.52 -10.05
C ILE A 53 4.53 4.94 -9.71
N ALA A 54 4.71 3.62 -9.80
CA ALA A 54 5.99 2.97 -9.54
C ALA A 54 7.11 3.51 -10.46
N SER A 55 6.82 3.69 -11.75
CA SER A 55 7.78 4.30 -12.68
C SER A 55 8.09 5.76 -12.31
N ALA A 56 7.08 6.55 -11.91
CA ALA A 56 7.27 7.93 -11.49
C ALA A 56 8.08 8.05 -10.19
N LEU A 57 7.93 7.11 -9.26
CA LEU A 57 8.74 7.01 -8.05
C LEU A 57 10.22 6.79 -8.38
N GLU A 58 10.53 5.93 -9.36
CA GLU A 58 11.90 5.70 -9.79
C GLU A 58 12.49 6.93 -10.51
N MET A 59 11.68 7.62 -11.32
CA MET A 59 12.08 8.90 -11.92
C MET A 59 12.39 9.95 -10.85
N TYR A 60 11.52 10.10 -9.85
CA TYR A 60 11.74 11.02 -8.72
C TYR A 60 13.05 10.68 -8.00
N ARG A 61 13.27 9.40 -7.71
CA ARG A 61 14.50 8.93 -7.08
C ARG A 61 15.74 9.27 -7.92
N SER A 62 15.67 9.09 -9.24
CA SER A 62 16.77 9.41 -10.15
C SER A 62 17.05 10.92 -10.23
N ASP A 63 16.04 11.77 -10.04
CA ASP A 63 16.19 13.22 -10.14
C ASP A 63 16.68 13.85 -8.83
N TYR A 64 16.26 13.31 -7.68
CA TYR A 64 16.53 13.90 -6.35
C TYR A 64 17.49 13.09 -5.48
N ASP A 65 17.89 11.87 -5.87
CA ASP A 65 18.63 10.91 -5.05
C ASP A 65 17.95 10.61 -3.69
N GLU A 66 16.65 10.89 -3.61
CA GLU A 66 15.82 10.78 -2.41
C GLU A 66 14.56 9.95 -2.73
N LEU A 67 13.93 9.38 -1.71
CA LEU A 67 12.65 8.69 -1.88
C LEU A 67 11.52 9.71 -1.82
N ALA A 68 10.50 9.51 -2.66
CA ALA A 68 9.36 10.40 -2.66
C ALA A 68 8.63 10.36 -1.30
N PRO A 69 8.41 11.52 -0.65
CA PRO A 69 7.69 11.57 0.62
C PRO A 69 6.20 11.31 0.48
N THR A 70 5.58 11.56 -0.67
CA THR A 70 4.20 11.14 -0.96
C THR A 70 4.07 10.71 -2.39
N LEU A 71 2.95 10.07 -2.74
CA LEU A 71 2.57 9.93 -4.14
C LEU A 71 2.02 11.26 -4.65
N TYR A 72 0.88 11.69 -4.11
CA TYR A 72 0.34 13.02 -4.34
C TYR A 72 0.61 13.95 -3.14
N PRO A 73 1.05 15.21 -3.32
CA PRO A 73 1.22 15.93 -4.58
C PRO A 73 2.60 15.74 -5.25
N THR A 74 3.53 14.99 -4.65
CA THR A 74 4.94 14.95 -5.06
C THR A 74 5.15 14.52 -6.52
N LEU A 75 4.40 13.54 -7.00
CA LEU A 75 4.60 12.95 -8.33
C LEU A 75 3.78 13.63 -9.45
N ILE A 76 3.05 14.71 -9.16
CA ILE A 76 2.20 15.37 -10.16
C ILE A 76 3.00 15.98 -11.32
N SER A 77 4.28 16.31 -11.11
CA SER A 77 5.19 16.77 -12.17
C SER A 77 5.57 15.66 -13.16
N TYR A 78 5.55 14.41 -12.71
CA TYR A 78 5.87 13.22 -13.51
C TYR A 78 4.61 12.62 -14.15
N LEU A 79 3.49 12.68 -13.43
CA LEU A 79 2.20 12.13 -13.82
C LEU A 79 1.19 13.24 -14.06
N LYS A 80 1.11 13.71 -15.31
CA LYS A 80 0.24 14.82 -15.72
C LYS A 80 -1.26 14.56 -15.49
N ASN A 81 -1.68 13.30 -15.43
CA ASN A 81 -3.07 12.93 -15.18
C ASN A 81 -3.28 12.62 -13.69
N PRO A 82 -3.99 13.48 -12.93
CA PRO A 82 -4.22 13.26 -11.50
C PRO A 82 -5.13 12.06 -11.21
N GLU A 83 -5.92 11.60 -12.20
CA GLU A 83 -6.75 10.39 -12.04
C GLU A 83 -5.92 9.11 -11.87
N ILE A 84 -4.63 9.14 -12.22
CA ILE A 84 -3.71 8.02 -11.98
C ILE A 84 -3.57 7.76 -10.47
N PHE A 85 -3.69 8.76 -9.61
CA PHE A 85 -3.60 8.58 -8.15
C PHE A 85 -4.88 8.04 -7.53
N LYS A 86 -5.94 7.82 -8.32
CA LYS A 86 -7.23 7.32 -7.84
C LYS A 86 -7.46 5.87 -8.26
N CYS A 87 -8.08 5.09 -7.36
CA CYS A 87 -8.53 3.74 -7.66
C CYS A 87 -9.87 3.82 -8.44
N PRO A 88 -10.03 3.10 -9.56
CA PRO A 88 -11.28 3.06 -10.33
C PRO A 88 -12.51 2.50 -9.58
N VAL A 89 -12.30 1.92 -8.39
CA VAL A 89 -13.37 1.45 -7.49
C VAL A 89 -13.83 2.55 -6.55
N ASP A 90 -13.00 3.55 -6.27
CA ASP A 90 -13.35 4.63 -5.35
C ASP A 90 -14.35 5.60 -5.96
N ALA A 91 -15.27 6.08 -5.13
CA ALA A 91 -16.35 6.99 -5.52
C ALA A 91 -15.90 8.46 -5.69
N GLY A 92 -14.61 8.72 -5.92
CA GLY A 92 -14.12 10.03 -6.40
C GLY A 92 -13.93 11.15 -5.37
N THR A 93 -13.97 10.88 -4.07
CA THR A 93 -13.92 11.94 -3.03
C THR A 93 -12.51 12.30 -2.54
N GLY A 94 -11.47 11.52 -2.88
CA GLY A 94 -10.08 11.75 -2.46
C GLY A 94 -9.13 12.11 -3.61
N GLN A 95 -8.03 12.79 -3.30
CA GLN A 95 -6.97 13.10 -4.29
C GLN A 95 -6.00 11.94 -4.48
N ASP A 96 -5.89 11.04 -3.50
CA ASP A 96 -4.98 9.90 -3.54
C ASP A 96 -5.61 8.67 -2.88
N SER A 97 -5.67 7.59 -3.65
CA SER A 97 -6.21 6.29 -3.26
C SER A 97 -5.13 5.34 -2.74
N TYR A 98 -3.86 5.59 -3.04
CA TYR A 98 -2.76 4.64 -2.85
C TYR A 98 -1.75 5.08 -1.79
N GLY A 99 -1.69 6.38 -1.46
CA GLY A 99 -0.73 6.93 -0.49
C GLY A 99 -0.82 6.31 0.91
N ALA A 100 -2.01 5.81 1.30
CA ALA A 100 -2.20 5.05 2.54
C ALA A 100 -1.52 3.66 2.53
N PHE A 101 -1.12 3.19 1.36
CA PHE A 101 -0.53 1.86 1.12
C PHE A 101 0.84 1.95 0.44
N TYR A 102 1.46 3.13 0.47
CA TYR A 102 2.80 3.37 -0.04
C TYR A 102 3.82 3.38 1.09
N ILE A 103 4.88 2.61 0.94
CA ILE A 103 6.01 2.56 1.87
C ILE A 103 7.27 2.91 1.09
N ALA A 104 7.82 4.09 1.38
CA ALA A 104 9.09 4.52 0.81
C ALA A 104 10.23 3.64 1.35
N ARG A 105 10.91 2.91 0.44
CA ARG A 105 12.05 2.02 0.74
C ARG A 105 13.30 2.36 -0.11
N PRO A 106 14.51 2.31 0.48
CA PRO A 106 15.76 2.61 -0.21
C PRO A 106 16.21 1.48 -1.14
N SER A 107 15.81 0.23 -0.89
CA SER A 107 16.10 -0.90 -1.77
C SER A 107 14.83 -1.53 -2.32
N VAL A 108 14.92 -1.97 -3.57
CA VAL A 108 13.88 -2.74 -4.25
C VAL A 108 13.98 -4.19 -3.79
N ASP A 109 13.52 -4.46 -2.57
CA ASP A 109 13.37 -5.83 -2.07
C ASP A 109 12.06 -6.41 -2.61
N THR A 110 12.15 -7.46 -3.42
CA THR A 110 11.00 -8.11 -4.07
C THR A 110 10.09 -8.84 -3.09
N GLN A 111 10.46 -8.93 -1.82
CA GLN A 111 9.65 -9.56 -0.76
C GLN A 111 9.01 -8.56 0.19
N LYS A 112 9.28 -7.26 0.03
CA LYS A 112 8.74 -6.22 0.91
C LYS A 112 7.71 -5.36 0.21
N LEU A 113 6.60 -5.09 0.89
CA LEU A 113 5.53 -4.26 0.34
C LEU A 113 6.07 -2.85 0.07
N PHE A 114 5.91 -2.40 -1.17
CA PHE A 114 6.34 -1.07 -1.61
C PHE A 114 5.13 -0.17 -1.89
N LEU A 115 4.14 -0.69 -2.60
CA LEU A 115 2.93 0.04 -2.98
C LEU A 115 1.77 -0.95 -3.15
N GLY A 116 0.55 -0.59 -2.77
CA GLY A 116 -0.58 -1.49 -3.00
C GLY A 116 -1.95 -0.84 -3.09
N CYS A 117 -2.95 -1.65 -3.41
CA CYS A 117 -4.36 -1.28 -3.38
C CYS A 117 -5.23 -2.46 -2.88
N PRO A 118 -5.94 -2.33 -1.75
CA PRO A 118 -6.79 -3.39 -1.20
C PRO A 118 -8.24 -3.39 -1.72
N ARG A 119 -8.60 -2.52 -2.66
CA ARG A 119 -10.01 -2.19 -2.96
C ARG A 119 -10.70 -3.09 -4.00
N HIS A 120 -10.11 -4.26 -4.32
CA HIS A 120 -10.55 -5.08 -5.45
C HIS A 120 -11.09 -6.45 -5.02
N GLN A 121 -12.39 -6.56 -4.73
CA GLN A 121 -13.10 -7.85 -4.52
C GLN A 121 -12.36 -8.87 -3.60
N GLY A 122 -11.78 -8.40 -2.49
CA GLY A 122 -11.02 -9.28 -1.57
C GLY A 122 -9.62 -9.66 -2.07
N GLN A 123 -9.13 -8.99 -3.11
CA GLN A 123 -7.77 -9.05 -3.60
C GLN A 123 -7.02 -7.75 -3.30
N ALA A 124 -5.74 -7.89 -3.02
CA ALA A 124 -4.79 -6.79 -3.03
C ALA A 124 -4.02 -6.80 -4.35
N LEU A 125 -3.96 -5.65 -5.02
CA LEU A 125 -2.99 -5.39 -6.07
C LEU A 125 -1.76 -4.80 -5.40
N ALA A 126 -0.75 -5.61 -5.15
CA ALA A 126 0.42 -5.22 -4.36
C ALA A 126 1.69 -5.33 -5.19
N LEU A 127 2.56 -4.34 -5.02
CA LEU A 127 3.89 -4.28 -5.56
C LEU A 127 4.87 -4.59 -4.43
N PHE A 128 5.55 -5.73 -4.55
CA PHE A 128 6.65 -6.10 -3.68
C PHE A 128 7.94 -5.92 -4.47
N GLY A 129 8.67 -4.83 -4.20
CA GLY A 129 9.74 -4.36 -5.09
C GLY A 129 9.28 -4.09 -6.52
N TRP A 130 10.20 -3.84 -7.43
CA TRP A 130 10.00 -3.56 -8.86
C TRP A 130 10.71 -4.68 -9.62
N PRO A 131 10.16 -5.23 -10.73
CA PRO A 131 9.08 -4.69 -11.56
C PRO A 131 7.71 -5.42 -11.46
N GLN A 132 7.57 -6.42 -10.58
CA GLN A 132 6.44 -7.35 -10.63
C GLN A 132 5.35 -7.02 -9.60
N PHE A 133 4.15 -6.79 -10.13
CA PHE A 133 2.94 -6.69 -9.32
C PHE A 133 2.33 -8.06 -9.11
N ASN A 134 1.83 -8.27 -7.90
CA ASN A 134 1.20 -9.50 -7.49
C ASN A 134 -0.25 -9.22 -7.08
N VAL A 135 -1.13 -10.16 -7.46
CA VAL A 135 -2.52 -10.15 -7.04
C VAL A 135 -2.64 -11.15 -5.91
N GLY A 136 -2.67 -10.64 -4.68
CA GLY A 136 -2.76 -11.44 -3.47
C GLY A 136 -4.18 -11.49 -2.91
N ARG A 137 -4.48 -12.48 -2.06
CA ARG A 137 -5.71 -12.48 -1.25
C ARG A 137 -5.57 -11.43 -0.16
N LEU A 138 -6.61 -10.63 0.03
CA LEU A 138 -6.70 -9.73 1.17
C LEU A 138 -7.04 -10.54 2.42
N ALA A 139 -6.28 -10.32 3.49
CA ALA A 139 -6.55 -10.93 4.78
C ALA A 139 -7.32 -9.98 5.69
N THR A 140 -8.13 -10.58 6.55
CA THR A 140 -8.95 -9.90 7.53
C THR A 140 -8.10 -9.48 8.71
N VAL A 141 -8.31 -8.25 9.18
CA VAL A 141 -7.73 -7.76 10.43
C VAL A 141 -8.88 -7.41 11.36
N LEU A 142 -8.81 -7.87 12.61
CA LEU A 142 -9.81 -7.59 13.63
C LEU A 142 -9.25 -6.58 14.62
N TRP A 143 -10.01 -5.54 14.93
CA TRP A 143 -9.74 -4.61 16.03
C TRP A 143 -10.75 -4.84 17.14
N ASN A 144 -10.29 -5.22 18.32
CA ASN A 144 -11.15 -5.60 19.46
C ASN A 144 -12.24 -6.61 19.07
N GLY A 145 -11.92 -7.55 18.18
CA GLY A 145 -12.85 -8.56 17.65
C GLY A 145 -13.72 -8.11 16.46
N THR A 146 -13.67 -6.85 16.05
CA THR A 146 -14.47 -6.33 14.93
C THR A 146 -13.61 -6.21 13.66
N PRO A 147 -14.05 -6.71 12.49
CA PRO A 147 -13.30 -6.53 11.25
C PRO A 147 -13.10 -5.06 10.88
N VAL A 148 -11.87 -4.71 10.53
CA VAL A 148 -11.51 -3.37 10.05
C VAL A 148 -11.02 -3.42 8.61
N ASN A 149 -11.30 -2.35 7.87
CA ASN A 149 -10.81 -2.21 6.51
C ASN A 149 -9.32 -1.85 6.51
N GLN A 150 -8.64 -2.26 5.45
CA GLN A 150 -7.27 -1.81 5.18
C GLN A 150 -7.27 -0.30 4.94
N GLY A 151 -6.29 0.39 5.52
CA GLY A 151 -6.19 1.85 5.57
C GLY A 151 -6.90 2.50 6.76
N THR A 152 -7.65 1.74 7.57
CA THR A 152 -8.28 2.28 8.78
C THR A 152 -7.25 2.55 9.87
N VAL A 153 -7.36 3.71 10.51
CA VAL A 153 -6.62 4.06 11.72
C VAL A 153 -7.45 3.67 12.94
N VAL A 154 -6.84 2.94 13.86
CA VAL A 154 -7.43 2.51 15.14
C VAL A 154 -6.70 3.17 16.30
N THR A 155 -7.38 3.38 17.43
CA THR A 155 -6.81 4.04 18.62
C THR A 155 -6.83 3.09 19.81
N GLY A 156 -5.66 2.69 20.28
CA GLY A 156 -5.51 1.71 21.37
C GLY A 156 -6.16 0.35 21.09
N GLY A 157 -6.20 -0.49 22.12
CA GLY A 157 -6.84 -1.81 22.06
C GLY A 157 -5.95 -2.86 21.37
N ARG A 158 -6.59 -3.86 20.78
CA ARG A 158 -5.92 -5.06 20.27
C ARG A 158 -6.25 -5.31 18.82
N LEU A 159 -5.21 -5.58 18.01
CA LEU A 159 -5.35 -6.08 16.64
C LEU A 159 -5.04 -7.58 16.60
N ASN A 160 -5.88 -8.32 15.88
CA ASN A 160 -5.70 -9.75 15.60
C ASN A 160 -5.66 -9.97 14.08
N PHE A 161 -4.63 -10.68 13.62
CA PHE A 161 -4.42 -11.03 12.22
C PHE A 161 -4.75 -12.51 11.96
N GLU A 162 -4.99 -12.87 10.70
CA GLU A 162 -5.37 -14.24 10.30
C GLU A 162 -4.30 -15.30 10.62
N ASP A 163 -3.02 -14.93 10.68
CA ASP A 163 -1.92 -15.82 11.05
C ASP A 163 -1.77 -16.04 12.56
N GLY A 164 -2.68 -15.47 13.37
CA GLY A 164 -2.63 -15.53 14.83
C GLY A 164 -1.75 -14.46 15.46
N THR A 165 -1.18 -13.54 14.67
CA THR A 165 -0.43 -12.40 15.19
C THR A 165 -1.34 -11.50 16.00
N VAL A 166 -0.81 -11.04 17.13
CA VAL A 166 -1.50 -10.12 18.02
C VAL A 166 -0.65 -8.87 18.18
N VAL A 167 -1.27 -7.70 18.05
CA VAL A 167 -0.65 -6.42 18.37
C VAL A 167 -1.47 -5.74 19.45
N GLU A 168 -0.85 -5.50 20.60
CA GLU A 168 -1.43 -4.72 21.69
C GLU A 168 -0.96 -3.27 21.55
N ILE A 169 -1.92 -2.33 21.53
CA ILE A 169 -1.69 -0.91 21.30
C ILE A 169 -1.98 -0.14 22.58
N ALA A 170 -1.02 0.68 23.02
CA ALA A 170 -1.19 1.53 24.19
C ALA A 170 -2.43 2.45 24.05
N PRO A 171 -3.14 2.74 25.16
CA PRO A 171 -4.28 3.66 25.14
C PRO A 171 -3.89 5.04 24.58
N GLY A 172 -4.72 5.58 23.69
CA GLY A 172 -4.51 6.90 23.07
C GLY A 172 -3.52 6.94 21.90
N MET A 173 -2.83 5.84 21.62
CA MET A 173 -1.93 5.72 20.47
C MET A 173 -2.70 5.30 19.22
N ASN A 174 -2.49 5.96 18.07
CA ASN A 174 -3.13 5.59 16.82
C ASN A 174 -2.20 4.74 15.94
N VAL A 175 -2.78 3.67 15.41
CA VAL A 175 -2.10 2.73 14.52
C VAL A 175 -2.95 2.56 13.27
N GLY A 176 -2.35 2.78 12.10
CA GLY A 176 -2.98 2.48 10.83
C GLY A 176 -2.77 1.01 10.47
N VAL A 177 -3.85 0.31 10.13
CA VAL A 177 -3.76 -0.99 9.48
C VAL A 177 -3.48 -0.74 8.01
N MET A 178 -2.23 -0.89 7.56
CA MET A 178 -1.88 -0.55 6.17
C MET A 178 -2.41 -1.60 5.21
N LEU A 179 -1.78 -2.78 5.19
CA LEU A 179 -2.15 -3.84 4.27
C LEU A 179 -1.82 -5.19 4.89
N SER A 180 -2.80 -6.10 4.85
CA SER A 180 -2.59 -7.51 5.12
C SER A 180 -3.05 -8.31 3.90
N CYS A 181 -2.10 -8.95 3.22
CA CYS A 181 -2.37 -9.71 2.00
C CYS A 181 -1.33 -10.80 1.78
N THR A 182 -1.60 -11.74 0.86
CA THR A 182 -0.60 -12.74 0.47
C THR A 182 0.50 -12.12 -0.40
N ASP A 183 1.74 -12.46 -0.09
CA ASP A 183 2.92 -12.14 -0.88
C ASP A 183 2.97 -12.98 -2.19
N PRO A 184 3.98 -12.81 -3.06
CA PRO A 184 4.13 -13.59 -4.29
C PRO A 184 4.33 -15.09 -4.05
N GLY A 185 4.83 -15.47 -2.87
CA GLY A 185 5.02 -16.86 -2.42
C GLY A 185 3.80 -17.45 -1.73
N ASN A 186 2.64 -16.76 -1.77
CA ASN A 186 1.40 -17.13 -1.10
C ASN A 186 1.50 -17.22 0.43
N ARG A 187 2.46 -16.51 1.04
CA ARG A 187 2.58 -16.33 2.50
C ARG A 187 1.88 -15.05 2.92
N LEU A 188 1.31 -15.02 4.11
CA LEU A 188 0.69 -13.80 4.61
C LEU A 188 1.77 -12.74 4.88
N TYR A 189 1.55 -11.53 4.39
CA TYR A 189 2.35 -10.35 4.66
C TYR A 189 1.45 -9.27 5.23
N SER A 190 1.75 -8.84 6.46
CA SER A 190 0.96 -7.83 7.17
C SER A 190 1.83 -6.64 7.56
N THR A 191 1.29 -5.46 7.35
CA THR A 191 1.94 -4.21 7.74
C THR A 191 1.00 -3.29 8.48
N ILE A 192 1.51 -2.72 9.56
CA ILE A 192 0.86 -1.64 10.29
C ILE A 192 1.78 -0.43 10.34
N CYS A 193 1.20 0.75 10.56
CA CYS A 193 1.95 1.99 10.74
C CYS A 193 1.58 2.68 12.04
N ILE A 194 2.56 3.25 12.72
CA ILE A 194 2.32 4.17 13.84
C ILE A 194 2.15 5.58 13.26
N GLN A 195 1.08 6.28 13.66
CA GLN A 195 0.78 7.60 13.08
C GLN A 195 1.77 8.69 13.54
N GLU A 196 1.86 9.75 12.74
CA GLU A 196 2.69 10.92 13.03
C GLU A 196 2.15 11.65 14.27
N GLY A 197 3.04 12.09 15.15
CA GLY A 197 2.71 12.74 16.42
C GLY A 197 2.39 11.77 17.57
N ASP A 198 2.12 10.49 17.29
CA ASP A 198 1.73 9.54 18.33
C ASP A 198 2.91 9.01 19.14
N GLN A 199 2.70 8.92 20.44
CA GLN A 199 3.67 8.45 21.42
C GLN A 199 3.11 7.26 22.18
N GLY A 200 3.98 6.33 22.52
CA GLY A 200 3.61 5.17 23.31
C GLY A 200 4.35 3.93 22.88
N GLN A 201 3.83 2.79 23.33
CA GLN A 201 4.37 1.48 23.01
C GLN A 201 3.30 0.65 22.33
N ILE A 202 3.72 -0.08 21.31
CA ILE A 202 3.02 -1.28 20.85
C ILE A 202 3.81 -2.52 21.19
N SER A 203 3.11 -3.61 21.48
CA SER A 203 3.70 -4.92 21.72
C SER A 203 3.20 -5.88 20.66
N VAL A 204 4.11 -6.42 19.86
CA VAL A 204 3.81 -7.36 18.79
C VAL A 204 4.18 -8.76 19.24
N ASN A 205 3.19 -9.66 19.18
CA ASN A 205 3.36 -11.08 19.42
C ASN A 205 3.03 -11.83 18.12
N HIS A 206 4.06 -12.00 17.29
CA HIS A 206 3.92 -12.59 15.97
C HIS A 206 4.40 -14.04 15.95
N HIS A 207 3.56 -14.92 15.41
CA HIS A 207 3.79 -16.36 15.36
C HIS A 207 3.87 -16.84 13.92
N GLY A 208 4.57 -17.96 13.71
CA GLY A 208 4.58 -18.65 12.43
C GLY A 208 5.61 -18.13 11.42
N THR A 209 5.29 -18.28 10.14
CA THR A 209 6.23 -18.05 9.02
C THR A 209 5.80 -16.91 8.09
N SER A 210 4.65 -16.29 8.37
CA SER A 210 4.19 -15.07 7.71
C SER A 210 5.14 -13.92 8.02
N GLN A 211 5.12 -12.87 7.20
CA GLN A 211 5.93 -11.69 7.43
C GLN A 211 5.08 -10.59 8.06
N PHE A 212 5.62 -9.98 9.10
CA PHE A 212 4.97 -8.89 9.81
C PHE A 212 5.93 -7.70 9.94
N GLU A 213 5.48 -6.52 9.54
CA GLU A 213 6.26 -5.29 9.67
C GLU A 213 5.46 -4.18 10.36
N VAL A 214 6.16 -3.44 11.21
CA VAL A 214 5.71 -2.18 11.81
C VAL A 214 6.49 -1.06 11.15
N VAL A 215 5.77 -0.16 10.51
CA VAL A 215 6.30 1.06 9.93
C VAL A 215 6.16 2.18 10.95
N THR A 216 7.26 2.85 11.27
CA THR A 216 7.23 4.10 12.03
C THR A 216 7.83 5.22 11.19
N PRO A 217 7.72 6.48 11.64
CA PRO A 217 8.36 7.58 10.94
C PRO A 217 9.91 7.49 10.92
N SER A 218 10.52 6.81 11.90
CA SER A 218 12.00 6.75 12.04
C SER A 218 12.60 5.43 11.53
N LEU A 219 11.88 4.31 11.65
CA LEU A 219 12.36 2.99 11.25
C LEU A 219 11.22 2.10 10.77
N ILE A 220 11.57 1.00 10.10
CA ILE A 220 10.67 -0.13 9.84
C ILE A 220 11.26 -1.33 10.57
N THR A 221 10.44 -2.09 11.29
CA THR A 221 10.91 -3.28 12.01
C THR A 221 9.94 -4.44 11.91
N GLY A 222 10.48 -5.65 11.99
CA GLY A 222 9.68 -6.87 12.09
C GLY A 222 10.15 -7.96 11.13
N VAL A 223 9.89 -9.21 11.52
CA VAL A 223 10.18 -10.41 10.74
C VAL A 223 9.24 -11.54 11.16
N ALA A 224 9.29 -12.65 10.42
CA ALA A 224 8.58 -13.88 10.75
C ALA A 224 8.90 -14.42 12.16
N GLY A 225 7.86 -14.80 12.92
CA GLY A 225 7.96 -15.54 14.19
C GLY A 225 8.71 -14.83 15.32
N THR A 226 8.47 -13.53 15.54
CA THR A 226 9.15 -12.75 16.58
C THR A 226 8.20 -12.07 17.55
N LYS A 227 8.68 -11.83 18.77
CA LYS A 227 8.00 -10.97 19.74
C LYS A 227 8.86 -9.75 19.99
N PHE A 228 8.27 -8.57 19.86
CA PHE A 228 9.00 -7.32 19.99
C PHE A 228 8.10 -6.16 20.40
N ASN A 229 8.70 -5.17 21.05
CA ASN A 229 8.06 -3.91 21.38
C ASN A 229 8.57 -2.82 20.43
N VAL A 230 7.69 -1.88 20.09
CA VAL A 230 8.07 -0.66 19.38
C VAL A 230 7.57 0.52 20.17
N LEU A 231 8.50 1.37 20.62
CA LEU A 231 8.22 2.55 21.40
C LEU A 231 8.49 3.79 20.54
N THR A 232 7.52 4.69 20.44
CA THR A 232 7.68 5.98 19.77
C THR A 232 7.64 7.12 20.78
N SER A 233 8.56 8.06 20.63
CA SER A 233 8.61 9.30 21.40
C SER A 233 8.92 10.48 20.46
N TRP A 234 8.50 11.69 20.83
CA TRP A 234 8.74 12.87 20.00
C TRP A 234 9.39 13.98 20.80
N GLY A 235 10.40 14.61 20.20
CA GLY A 235 11.02 15.84 20.66
C GLY A 235 10.86 16.92 19.60
N GLY A 236 9.78 17.71 19.69
CA GLY A 236 9.42 18.66 18.63
C GLY A 236 9.03 17.95 17.33
N ALA A 237 9.64 18.33 16.21
CA ALA A 237 9.37 17.74 14.89
C ALA A 237 10.14 16.45 14.59
N LEU A 238 10.91 15.93 15.56
CA LEU A 238 11.69 14.70 15.42
C LEU A 238 11.07 13.58 16.24
N CYS A 239 10.84 12.45 15.57
CA CYS A 239 10.47 11.18 16.19
C CYS A 239 11.74 10.40 16.57
N SER A 240 11.72 9.76 17.75
CA SER A 240 12.61 8.65 18.10
C SER A 240 11.78 7.38 18.17
N THR A 241 12.28 6.30 17.59
CA THR A 241 11.67 4.98 17.69
C THR A 241 12.67 4.00 18.26
N LYS A 242 12.27 3.32 19.34
CA LYS A 242 13.03 2.22 19.95
C LYS A 242 12.34 0.90 19.63
N ALA A 243 13.07 0.00 18.97
CA ALA A 243 12.65 -1.38 18.72
C ALA A 243 13.35 -2.31 19.72
N GLU A 244 12.59 -3.08 20.48
CA GLU A 244 13.09 -4.02 21.49
C GLU A 244 12.65 -5.43 21.14
N CYS A 245 13.59 -6.34 20.91
CA CYS A 245 13.29 -7.74 20.61
C CYS A 245 13.18 -8.53 21.91
N LEU A 246 12.03 -9.17 22.14
CA LEU A 246 11.79 -10.02 23.29
C LEU A 246 12.13 -11.48 22.96
N GLU A 247 11.70 -11.96 21.80
CA GLU A 247 11.97 -13.33 21.33
C GLU A 247 12.31 -13.33 19.83
N GLY A 248 13.32 -14.14 19.47
CA GLY A 248 13.81 -14.29 18.10
C GLY A 248 14.82 -13.22 17.69
N THR A 249 14.71 -12.70 16.48
CA THR A 249 15.60 -11.64 15.96
C THR A 249 14.82 -10.78 15.00
N ILE A 250 14.70 -9.48 15.26
CA ILE A 250 14.03 -8.53 14.36
C ILE A 250 15.06 -7.84 13.45
N TYR A 251 14.66 -7.54 12.22
CA TYR A 251 15.40 -6.63 11.35
C TYR A 251 14.82 -5.24 11.47
N VAL A 252 15.70 -4.25 11.57
CA VAL A 252 15.39 -2.84 11.66
C VAL A 252 15.99 -2.13 10.45
N GLU A 253 15.15 -1.45 9.69
CA GLU A 253 15.50 -0.64 8.53
C GLU A 253 15.30 0.84 8.88
N GLU A 254 16.39 1.60 9.00
CA GLU A 254 16.30 3.04 9.30
C GLU A 254 15.68 3.80 8.12
N ARG A 255 14.72 4.69 8.40
CA ARG A 255 14.15 5.58 7.39
C ARG A 255 14.96 6.86 7.27
N GLY A 256 15.13 7.36 6.05
CA GLY A 256 16.00 8.50 5.78
C GLY A 256 17.47 8.14 5.53
N ALA A 257 17.82 6.85 5.57
CA ALA A 257 19.19 6.40 5.36
C ALA A 257 19.30 5.41 4.20
N VAL A 258 20.34 5.57 3.37
CA VAL A 258 20.51 4.79 2.14
C VAL A 258 20.81 3.31 2.43
N ARG A 259 21.37 2.94 3.59
CA ARG A 259 21.77 1.55 3.93
C ARG A 259 22.06 1.35 5.44
N TYR A 260 21.04 1.19 6.27
CA TYR A 260 21.21 0.62 7.62
C TYR A 260 20.11 -0.39 7.88
N MET A 261 20.39 -1.65 7.55
CA MET A 261 19.63 -2.78 8.04
C MET A 261 20.43 -3.39 9.19
N SER A 262 19.88 -3.28 10.39
CA SER A 262 20.48 -3.81 11.62
C SER A 262 19.62 -4.95 12.13
N SER A 263 20.23 -6.01 12.65
CA SER A 263 19.51 -7.06 13.35
C SER A 263 19.55 -6.80 14.86
N VAL A 264 18.41 -6.95 15.52
CA VAL A 264 18.28 -6.85 16.98
C VAL A 264 17.89 -8.23 17.51
N ALA A 265 18.79 -8.85 18.27
CA ALA A 265 18.58 -10.17 18.84
C ALA A 265 17.67 -10.11 20.08
N ALA A 266 17.13 -11.25 20.51
CA ALA A 266 16.34 -11.34 21.73
C ALA A 266 17.04 -10.70 22.95
N ALA A 267 16.24 -10.05 23.80
CA ALA A 267 16.68 -9.26 24.95
C ALA A 267 17.61 -8.07 24.63
N SER A 268 17.56 -7.56 23.39
CA SER A 268 18.28 -6.35 22.99
C SER A 268 17.36 -5.31 22.36
N SER A 269 17.83 -4.07 22.29
CA SER A 269 17.05 -2.98 21.69
C SER A 269 17.93 -2.06 20.86
N LEU A 270 17.32 -1.43 19.86
CA LEU A 270 17.92 -0.41 19.01
C LEU A 270 17.01 0.81 18.99
N GLU A 271 17.58 1.99 19.21
CA GLU A 271 16.87 3.26 19.11
C GLU A 271 17.39 4.05 17.91
N VAL A 272 16.45 4.49 17.07
CA VAL A 272 16.73 5.27 15.86
C VAL A 272 15.94 6.55 15.93
N LYS A 273 16.63 7.67 15.69
CA LYS A 273 16.01 8.99 15.54
C LYS A 273 15.78 9.28 14.06
N SER A 274 14.60 9.81 13.75
CA SER A 274 14.31 10.38 12.43
C SER A 274 15.37 11.41 12.06
N ARG A 275 15.88 11.35 10.82
CA ARG A 275 16.94 12.24 10.32
C ARG A 275 16.41 13.54 9.74
N VAL A 276 15.11 13.58 9.41
CA VAL A 276 14.45 14.72 8.77
C VAL A 276 13.30 15.15 9.68
N PRO A 277 13.16 16.46 9.98
CA PRO A 277 11.98 16.99 10.66
C PRO A 277 10.72 16.58 9.89
N LEU A 278 9.80 15.92 10.56
CA LEU A 278 8.54 15.50 9.97
C LEU A 278 7.66 16.74 9.91
N THR A 279 7.56 17.35 8.73
CA THR A 279 6.77 18.55 8.51
C THR A 279 5.46 18.20 7.82
N SER A 280 4.63 17.33 8.41
CA SER A 280 3.23 17.02 8.03
C SER A 280 2.97 16.09 6.86
N ILE A 281 3.85 15.11 6.59
CA ILE A 281 3.69 14.25 5.42
C ILE A 281 3.69 12.78 5.82
N ASN A 282 2.47 12.26 5.94
CA ASN A 282 2.06 10.87 5.95
C ASN A 282 2.98 9.92 6.75
N SER A 283 2.49 9.48 7.92
CA SER A 283 3.08 8.46 8.79
C SER A 283 3.64 7.22 8.08
N ASN A 284 3.11 6.88 6.90
CA ASN A 284 3.55 5.74 6.09
C ASN A 284 4.87 5.98 5.35
N THR A 285 5.29 7.22 5.21
CA THR A 285 6.39 7.63 4.33
C THR A 285 7.61 8.15 5.09
N GLY A 286 7.45 8.81 6.24
CA GLY A 286 8.59 9.19 7.09
C GLY A 286 9.60 10.15 6.42
N TYR A 287 9.22 10.85 5.36
CA TYR A 287 10.06 11.81 4.63
C TYR A 287 9.33 13.16 4.51
N ALA A 288 10.07 14.26 4.58
CA ALA A 288 9.53 15.61 4.35
C ALA A 288 9.60 16.00 2.86
N VAL A 289 8.64 16.80 2.39
CA VAL A 289 8.63 17.41 1.05
C VAL A 289 9.71 18.49 1.04
N ARG A 290 10.79 18.24 0.32
CA ARG A 290 11.68 19.32 -0.13
C ARG A 290 11.16 19.85 -1.45
N THR A 291 11.11 21.18 -1.58
CA THR A 291 10.87 21.81 -2.88
C THR A 291 12.02 21.45 -3.82
N PRO A 292 11.74 21.26 -5.13
CA PRO A 292 12.77 20.93 -6.10
C PRO A 292 13.95 21.90 -6.00
N ARG A 293 15.18 21.39 -5.90
CA ARG A 293 16.33 22.25 -6.19
C ARG A 293 16.23 22.61 -7.67
N PRO A 294 16.19 23.91 -8.04
CA PRO A 294 16.18 24.28 -9.45
C PRO A 294 17.43 23.70 -10.13
N TRP A 295 17.22 23.13 -11.33
CA TRP A 295 18.22 22.50 -12.20
C TRP A 295 19.53 23.31 -12.40
N ALA A 296 19.51 24.60 -12.05
CA ALA A 296 20.61 25.55 -12.18
C ALA A 296 21.75 25.42 -11.16
N THR A 297 21.69 24.49 -10.19
CA THR A 297 22.76 24.31 -9.17
C THR A 297 23.50 22.98 -9.23
N ARG A 298 23.43 22.25 -10.36
CA ARG A 298 24.52 21.34 -10.72
C ARG A 298 25.69 22.22 -11.18
N THR A 299 26.64 22.49 -10.29
CA THR A 299 27.96 22.98 -10.68
C THR A 299 28.48 22.03 -11.74
N ARG A 300 28.47 22.46 -13.01
CA ARG A 300 29.20 21.80 -14.08
C ARG A 300 30.64 21.75 -13.62
N ILE A 301 31.18 20.58 -13.36
CA ILE A 301 32.62 20.39 -13.40
C ILE A 301 33.00 20.75 -14.84
N PRO A 302 33.78 21.82 -15.08
CA PRO A 302 34.13 22.19 -16.44
C PRO A 302 34.90 21.04 -17.08
N PHE A 303 34.45 20.63 -18.26
CA PHE A 303 35.12 19.66 -19.12
C PHE A 303 36.57 20.14 -19.35
N GLY A 304 37.55 19.50 -18.71
CA GLY A 304 38.96 19.83 -18.93
C GLY A 304 39.96 19.63 -17.79
N GLN A 305 39.54 19.29 -16.55
CA GLN A 305 40.52 18.97 -15.50
C GLN A 305 40.64 17.46 -15.27
N VAL A 306 41.64 16.89 -15.94
CA VAL A 306 42.23 15.58 -15.62
C VAL A 306 42.79 15.68 -14.19
N LEU A 307 42.21 14.92 -13.26
CA LEU A 307 42.75 14.71 -11.92
C LEU A 307 44.14 14.06 -12.05
N ARG A 308 45.21 14.83 -11.83
CA ARG A 308 46.50 14.25 -11.41
C ARG A 308 46.36 13.84 -9.96
N MET A 309 46.39 12.54 -9.71
CA MET A 309 46.52 11.96 -8.37
C MET A 309 47.97 12.18 -7.88
N PRO A 310 48.19 12.55 -6.61
CA PRO A 310 49.44 12.27 -5.91
C PRO A 310 49.54 10.79 -5.52
#